data_AF-A0A2H0YJM2-F1
#
_entry.id   AF-A0A2H0YJM2-F1
#
_cell.length_a   1.000
_cell.length_b   1.000
_cell.length_c   1.000
_cell.angle_alpha   90.00
_cell.angle_beta   90.00
_cell.angle_gamma   90.00
#
_symmetry.space_group_name_H-M   'P 1'
#
loop_
_entity.id
_entity.type
_entity.pdbx_description
1 polymer ?
#
loop_
_entity_poly.entity_id
_entity_poly.type
_entity_poly.pdbx_seq_one_letter_code
_entity_poly.pdbx_strand_id
1 'polypeptide(L)'
;MTLKRSERSIHVGGFLLKTISPFLCSIFSYILFVFVFCFFTASGVRAESLVLNVEHGRMDAAIEKATLNQVMESVIRKTGIRVFIDPSLLNDRISVHFKDQNIEDALKKISGTQSYAMIFSPEKDASGNHILKAVRIYPKGGPDHQERYVSLNDHLLAGFKSSGPAFLTSQEVGDMLKRDEQASLSHVSQENSKRKNGKEMGNTPGSRSLIDEALYRAKKMQKFKELKAKTMNQKTQYETRTALQLQEEKSALQRIAFEYKRQESLKASLSRNMSH
;
A
#
# COMPACT_ATOMS: atom_id res chain seq x y z
N MET A 1 20.37 -83.71 -67.40
CA MET A 1 20.99 -82.64 -66.59
C MET A 1 19.89 -81.89 -65.87
N THR A 2 19.79 -82.01 -64.55
CA THR A 2 18.88 -81.23 -63.70
C THR A 2 19.56 -81.07 -62.34
N LEU A 3 19.94 -79.82 -62.02
CA LEU A 3 20.71 -79.48 -60.83
C LEU A 3 19.82 -79.45 -59.59
N LYS A 4 20.23 -80.23 -58.57
CA LYS A 4 19.58 -80.41 -57.28
C LYS A 4 19.89 -79.19 -56.39
N ARG A 5 18.88 -78.36 -56.13
CA ARG A 5 18.96 -77.15 -55.29
C ARG A 5 19.01 -77.55 -53.82
N SER A 6 20.09 -77.17 -53.13
CA SER A 6 20.32 -77.42 -51.70
C SER A 6 19.70 -76.29 -50.88
N GLU A 7 18.60 -76.58 -50.19
CA GLU A 7 18.04 -75.70 -49.16
C GLU A 7 18.80 -75.92 -47.85
N ARG A 8 19.55 -74.91 -47.40
CA ARG A 8 20.07 -74.84 -46.03
C ARG A 8 19.16 -73.91 -45.25
N SER A 9 18.29 -74.50 -44.43
CA SER A 9 17.51 -73.79 -43.44
C SER A 9 18.43 -73.35 -42.31
N ILE A 10 18.63 -72.04 -42.16
CA ILE A 10 19.41 -71.45 -41.08
C ILE A 10 18.44 -71.09 -39.96
N HIS A 11 18.31 -71.99 -38.98
CA HIS A 11 17.67 -71.69 -37.69
C HIS A 11 18.62 -70.83 -36.86
N VAL A 12 18.55 -69.51 -37.02
CA VAL A 12 19.25 -68.56 -36.15
C VAL A 12 18.44 -68.42 -34.85
N GLY A 13 19.08 -68.72 -33.72
CA GLY A 13 18.47 -68.91 -32.41
C GLY A 13 17.68 -67.72 -31.88
N GLY A 14 16.39 -67.95 -31.62
CA GLY A 14 15.46 -67.02 -30.96
C GLY A 14 15.46 -67.09 -29.42
N PHE A 15 16.58 -67.46 -28.79
CA PHE A 15 16.60 -67.72 -27.33
C PHE A 15 17.14 -66.57 -26.48
N LEU A 16 17.80 -65.57 -27.08
CA LEU A 16 18.43 -64.46 -26.31
C LEU A 16 17.61 -63.16 -26.25
N LEU A 17 16.49 -63.07 -26.97
CA LEU A 17 15.66 -61.85 -27.00
C LEU A 17 14.60 -61.77 -25.89
N LYS A 18 14.33 -62.85 -25.16
CA LYS A 18 13.26 -62.89 -24.15
C LYS A 18 13.63 -62.31 -22.78
N THR A 19 14.92 -62.22 -22.45
CA THR A 19 15.36 -61.79 -21.10
C THR A 19 15.75 -60.32 -21.01
N ILE A 20 15.97 -59.63 -22.13
CA ILE A 20 16.38 -58.21 -22.17
C ILE A 20 15.16 -57.27 -22.16
N SER A 21 13.98 -57.79 -22.54
CA SER A 21 12.72 -57.05 -22.64
C SER A 21 12.27 -56.28 -21.38
N PRO A 22 12.34 -56.81 -20.14
CA PRO A 22 11.78 -56.12 -18.97
C PRO A 22 12.64 -54.94 -18.51
N PHE A 23 13.96 -55.03 -18.66
CA PHE A 23 14.89 -53.97 -18.23
C PHE A 23 14.77 -52.72 -19.11
N LEU A 24 14.63 -52.89 -20.42
CA LEU A 24 14.41 -51.78 -21.34
C LEU A 24 13.07 -51.09 -21.06
N CYS A 25 12.00 -51.85 -20.82
CA CYS A 25 10.68 -51.29 -20.53
C CYS A 25 10.66 -50.41 -19.27
N SER A 26 11.39 -50.80 -18.22
CA SER A 26 11.51 -50.03 -16.97
C SER A 26 12.22 -48.70 -17.19
N ILE A 27 13.34 -48.70 -17.93
CA ILE A 27 14.10 -47.48 -18.25
C ILE A 27 13.25 -46.51 -19.08
N PHE A 28 12.53 -47.00 -20.10
CA PHE A 28 11.64 -46.16 -20.90
C PHE A 28 10.49 -45.57 -20.07
N SER A 29 9.89 -46.35 -19.17
CA SER A 29 8.85 -45.86 -18.26
C SER A 29 9.38 -44.76 -17.33
N TYR A 30 10.60 -44.92 -16.80
CA TYR A 30 11.22 -43.92 -15.93
C TYR A 30 11.53 -42.63 -16.68
N ILE A 31 12.10 -42.73 -17.89
CA ILE A 31 12.39 -41.55 -18.74
C ILE A 31 11.09 -40.81 -19.08
N LEU A 32 10.03 -41.53 -19.48
CA LEU A 32 8.72 -40.94 -19.78
C LEU A 32 8.15 -40.22 -18.54
N PHE A 33 8.25 -40.85 -17.36
CA PHE A 33 7.76 -40.27 -16.11
C PHE A 33 8.51 -38.98 -15.76
N VAL A 34 9.85 -38.98 -15.85
CA VAL A 34 10.67 -37.78 -15.64
C VAL A 34 10.30 -36.69 -16.65
N PHE A 35 10.07 -37.05 -17.92
CA PHE A 35 9.70 -36.08 -18.96
C PHE A 35 8.34 -35.42 -18.68
N VAL A 36 7.33 -36.21 -18.29
CA VAL A 36 6.01 -35.71 -17.91
C VAL A 36 6.08 -34.84 -16.65
N PHE A 37 6.87 -35.26 -15.65
CA PHE A 37 7.05 -34.50 -14.41
C PHE A 37 7.80 -33.18 -14.64
N CYS A 38 8.79 -33.16 -15.52
CA CYS A 38 9.49 -31.93 -15.95
C CYS A 38 8.55 -30.97 -16.71
N PHE A 39 7.68 -31.48 -17.59
CA PHE A 39 6.71 -30.65 -18.30
C PHE A 39 5.65 -30.05 -17.36
N PHE A 40 5.20 -30.81 -16.36
CA PHE A 40 4.23 -30.33 -15.38
C PHE A 40 4.84 -29.29 -14.42
N THR A 41 6.11 -29.45 -14.04
CA THR A 41 6.80 -28.49 -13.16
C THR A 41 7.20 -27.18 -13.87
N ALA A 42 7.46 -27.22 -15.18
CA ALA A 42 7.78 -26.02 -15.97
C ALA A 42 6.58 -25.07 -16.18
N SER A 43 5.34 -25.56 -16.03
CA SER A 43 4.12 -24.80 -16.35
C SER A 43 3.67 -23.83 -15.24
N GLY A 44 4.34 -23.80 -14.08
CA GLY A 44 3.84 -23.14 -12.87
C GLY A 44 4.28 -21.69 -12.66
N VAL A 45 5.36 -21.23 -13.28
CA VAL A 45 5.86 -19.86 -13.08
C VAL A 45 5.21 -18.95 -14.12
N ARG A 46 3.93 -18.63 -13.92
CA ARG A 46 3.35 -17.43 -14.55
C ARG A 46 4.09 -16.23 -14.00
N ALA A 47 5.08 -15.76 -14.75
CA ALA A 47 5.85 -14.57 -14.43
C ALA A 47 4.88 -13.41 -14.16
N GLU A 48 5.16 -12.67 -13.08
CA GLU A 48 4.46 -11.42 -12.81
C GLU A 48 4.75 -10.47 -13.99
N SER A 49 3.71 -10.09 -14.74
CA SER A 49 3.86 -9.21 -15.89
C SER A 49 3.06 -7.94 -15.65
N LEU A 50 3.74 -6.79 -15.73
CA LEU A 50 3.13 -5.47 -15.62
C LEU A 50 3.50 -4.66 -16.86
N VAL A 51 2.60 -4.63 -17.84
CA VAL A 51 2.71 -3.76 -19.00
C VAL A 51 1.65 -2.69 -18.88
N LEU A 52 2.07 -1.44 -18.73
CA LEU A 52 1.18 -0.29 -18.65
C LEU A 52 1.69 0.78 -19.62
N ASN A 53 0.86 1.19 -20.57
CA ASN A 53 1.18 2.28 -21.50
C ASN A 53 0.23 3.46 -21.25
N VAL A 54 0.77 4.68 -21.33
CA VAL A 54 -0.02 5.90 -21.21
C VAL A 54 0.39 6.84 -22.32
N GLU A 55 -0.54 7.12 -23.21
CA GLU A 55 -0.33 8.01 -24.35
C GLU A 55 -1.56 8.90 -24.51
N HIS A 56 -1.36 10.21 -24.67
CA HIS A 56 -2.45 11.16 -24.93
C HIS A 56 -3.62 11.11 -23.93
N GLY A 57 -3.35 10.82 -22.65
CA GLY A 57 -4.40 10.69 -21.63
C GLY A 57 -5.22 9.39 -21.71
N ARG A 58 -4.78 8.45 -22.54
CA ARG A 58 -5.33 7.09 -22.68
C ARG A 58 -4.37 6.08 -22.05
N MET A 59 -4.91 5.02 -21.47
CA MET A 59 -4.16 3.99 -20.77
C MET A 59 -4.49 2.61 -21.33
N ASP A 60 -3.44 1.86 -21.64
CA ASP A 60 -3.47 0.43 -21.92
C ASP A 60 -2.82 -0.31 -20.75
N ALA A 61 -3.39 -1.44 -20.34
CA ALA A 61 -2.78 -2.26 -19.32
C ALA A 61 -2.98 -3.76 -19.60
N ALA A 62 -1.89 -4.51 -19.45
CA ALA A 62 -1.87 -5.95 -19.35
C ALA A 62 -1.12 -6.31 -18.06
N ILE A 63 -1.90 -6.58 -17.01
CA ILE A 63 -1.41 -6.81 -15.64
C ILE A 63 -1.74 -8.24 -15.25
N GLU A 64 -0.73 -9.00 -14.83
CA GLU A 64 -0.87 -10.37 -14.35
C GLU A 64 -0.20 -10.52 -12.99
N LYS A 65 -1.03 -10.71 -11.94
CA LYS A 65 -0.62 -10.97 -10.55
C LYS A 65 0.35 -9.95 -9.95
N ALA A 66 0.40 -8.72 -10.49
CA ALA A 66 1.23 -7.66 -9.95
C ALA A 66 0.63 -7.10 -8.66
N THR A 67 1.46 -6.60 -7.75
CA THR A 67 0.94 -5.97 -6.52
C THR A 67 0.34 -4.60 -6.83
N LEU A 68 -0.71 -4.21 -6.09
CA LEU A 68 -1.36 -2.92 -6.25
C LEU A 68 -0.36 -1.76 -6.12
N ASN A 69 0.61 -1.89 -5.20
CA ASN A 69 1.69 -0.91 -5.06
C ASN A 69 2.52 -0.76 -6.34
N GLN A 70 2.96 -1.87 -6.96
CA GLN A 70 3.73 -1.83 -8.22
C GLN A 70 2.94 -1.20 -9.36
N VAL A 71 1.63 -1.51 -9.45
CA VAL A 71 0.74 -0.95 -10.47
C VAL A 71 0.59 0.55 -10.28
N MET A 72 0.30 1.00 -9.06
CA MET A 72 0.11 2.42 -8.76
C MET A 72 1.41 3.22 -8.88
N GLU A 73 2.55 2.66 -8.50
CA GLU A 73 3.85 3.29 -8.73
C GLU A 73 4.11 3.49 -10.24
N SER A 74 3.75 2.52 -11.07
CA SER A 74 3.86 2.63 -12.52
C SER A 74 2.91 3.69 -13.09
N VAL A 75 1.70 3.82 -12.54
CA VAL A 75 0.79 4.93 -12.86
C VAL A 75 1.39 6.27 -12.48
N ILE A 76 1.92 6.43 -11.25
CA ILE A 76 2.56 7.66 -10.78
C ILE A 76 3.68 8.07 -11.74
N ARG A 77 4.58 7.14 -12.08
CA ARG A 77 5.72 7.41 -12.98
C ARG A 77 5.30 7.86 -14.37
N LYS A 78 4.22 7.28 -14.92
CA LYS A 78 3.76 7.57 -16.29
C LYS A 78 2.82 8.77 -16.40
N THR A 79 2.08 9.08 -15.35
CA THR A 79 1.02 10.12 -15.38
C THR A 79 1.35 11.36 -14.54
N GLY A 80 2.25 11.24 -13.56
CA GLY A 80 2.50 12.28 -12.55
C GLY A 80 1.37 12.43 -11.50
N ILE A 81 0.33 11.59 -11.57
CA ILE A 81 -0.78 11.61 -10.61
C ILE A 81 -0.26 11.16 -9.25
N ARG A 82 -0.64 11.86 -8.18
CA ARG A 82 -0.31 11.46 -6.82
C ARG A 82 -1.26 10.36 -6.37
N VAL A 83 -0.73 9.21 -5.98
CA VAL A 83 -1.54 8.10 -5.47
C VAL A 83 -1.29 7.92 -3.98
N PHE A 84 -2.37 7.87 -3.20
CA PHE A 84 -2.34 7.53 -1.77
C PHE A 84 -3.07 6.21 -1.58
N ILE A 85 -2.35 5.21 -1.08
CA ILE A 85 -2.88 3.85 -0.90
C ILE A 85 -2.91 3.56 0.60
N ASP A 86 -4.01 2.99 1.08
CA ASP A 86 -4.04 2.45 2.43
C ASP A 86 -2.97 1.34 2.57
N PRO A 87 -2.12 1.36 3.63
CA PRO A 87 -1.06 0.38 3.81
C PRO A 87 -1.52 -1.08 3.78
N SER A 88 -2.77 -1.34 4.19
CA SER A 88 -3.35 -2.69 4.16
C SER A 88 -3.47 -3.28 2.75
N LEU A 89 -3.51 -2.44 1.71
CA LEU A 89 -3.73 -2.85 0.32
C LEU A 89 -2.44 -3.01 -0.48
N LEU A 90 -1.28 -2.65 0.06
CA LEU A 90 -0.03 -2.57 -0.71
C LEU A 90 0.40 -3.91 -1.32
N ASN A 91 0.06 -5.02 -0.65
CA ASN A 91 0.45 -6.37 -1.05
C ASN A 91 -0.62 -7.10 -1.87
N ASP A 92 -1.79 -6.48 -2.09
CA ASP A 92 -2.87 -7.09 -2.83
C ASP A 92 -2.47 -7.28 -4.30
N ARG A 93 -2.74 -8.47 -4.84
CA ARG A 93 -2.38 -8.82 -6.22
C ARG A 93 -3.56 -8.61 -7.15
N ILE A 94 -3.32 -7.94 -8.27
CA ILE A 94 -4.34 -7.65 -9.28
C ILE A 94 -3.94 -8.23 -10.63
N SER A 95 -4.95 -8.72 -11.35
CA SER A 95 -4.85 -9.13 -12.75
C SER A 95 -5.95 -8.40 -13.52
N VAL A 96 -5.57 -7.59 -14.50
CA VAL A 96 -6.52 -6.81 -15.29
C VAL A 96 -5.96 -6.54 -16.67
N HIS A 97 -6.84 -6.60 -17.67
CA HIS A 97 -6.51 -6.31 -19.07
C HIS A 97 -7.50 -5.29 -19.64
N PHE A 98 -6.97 -4.24 -20.23
CA PHE A 98 -7.75 -3.28 -21.00
C PHE A 98 -6.88 -2.53 -22.00
N LYS A 99 -7.55 -1.99 -23.01
CA LYS A 99 -6.96 -1.11 -24.00
C LYS A 99 -7.79 0.16 -24.10
N ASP A 100 -7.11 1.24 -24.40
CA ASP A 100 -7.61 2.54 -24.80
C ASP A 100 -8.70 3.05 -23.85
N GLN A 101 -8.38 3.08 -22.55
CA GLN A 101 -9.25 3.63 -21.52
C GLN A 101 -8.80 5.04 -21.16
N ASN A 102 -9.72 5.95 -20.83
CA ASN A 102 -9.30 7.19 -20.18
C ASN A 102 -8.68 6.84 -18.80
N ILE A 103 -7.84 7.71 -18.26
CA ILE A 103 -7.11 7.40 -17.01
C ILE A 103 -8.07 7.11 -15.84
N GLU A 104 -9.17 7.84 -15.73
CA GLU A 104 -10.11 7.66 -14.61
C GLU A 104 -10.81 6.29 -14.66
N ASP A 105 -11.32 5.90 -15.83
CA ASP A 105 -11.99 4.62 -16.05
C ASP A 105 -11.00 3.46 -16.00
N ALA A 106 -9.77 3.65 -16.46
CA ALA A 106 -8.68 2.70 -16.27
C ALA A 106 -8.44 2.41 -14.78
N LEU A 107 -8.35 3.46 -13.95
CA LEU A 107 -8.16 3.32 -12.50
C LEU A 107 -9.39 2.72 -11.80
N LYS A 108 -10.61 3.09 -12.23
CA LYS A 108 -11.85 2.43 -11.78
C LYS A 108 -11.86 0.94 -12.14
N LYS A 109 -11.34 0.58 -13.32
CA LYS A 109 -11.27 -0.83 -13.77
C LYS A 109 -10.21 -1.61 -12.98
N ILE A 110 -9.06 -0.99 -12.70
CA ILE A 110 -8.03 -1.56 -11.82
C ILE A 110 -8.61 -1.80 -10.42
N SER A 111 -9.25 -0.79 -9.82
CA SER A 111 -9.87 -0.95 -8.50
C SER A 111 -11.00 -1.95 -8.51
N GLY A 112 -11.86 -1.95 -9.53
CA GLY A 112 -13.06 -2.79 -9.59
C GLY A 112 -12.79 -4.31 -9.59
N THR A 113 -11.56 -4.74 -9.89
CA THR A 113 -11.16 -6.15 -9.71
C THR A 113 -11.15 -6.59 -8.25
N GLN A 114 -11.00 -5.63 -7.33
CA GLN A 114 -11.04 -5.85 -5.91
C GLN A 114 -12.06 -4.91 -5.27
N SER A 115 -12.51 -5.24 -4.08
CA SER A 115 -13.50 -4.39 -3.40
C SER A 115 -12.77 -3.19 -2.79
N TYR A 116 -12.43 -2.19 -3.62
CA TYR A 116 -11.81 -0.94 -3.19
C TYR A 116 -12.73 0.25 -3.42
N ALA A 117 -12.57 1.28 -2.59
CA ALA A 117 -13.11 2.60 -2.83
C ALA A 117 -12.01 3.52 -3.35
N MET A 118 -12.28 4.28 -4.40
CA MET A 118 -11.38 5.31 -4.93
C MET A 118 -12.02 6.68 -4.83
N ILE A 119 -11.25 7.65 -4.35
CA ILE A 119 -11.61 9.06 -4.37
C ILE A 119 -10.66 9.78 -5.33
N PHE A 120 -11.25 10.41 -6.35
CA PHE A 120 -10.55 11.21 -7.34
C PHE A 120 -10.58 12.68 -6.91
N SER A 121 -9.42 13.34 -6.95
CA SER A 121 -9.30 14.77 -6.66
C SER A 121 -8.94 15.51 -7.95
N PRO A 122 -9.94 16.03 -8.69
CA PRO A 122 -9.69 16.84 -9.86
C PRO A 122 -9.17 18.23 -9.46
N GLU A 123 -8.26 18.77 -10.25
CA GLU A 123 -7.81 20.16 -10.16
C GLU A 123 -8.06 20.86 -11.51
N LYS A 124 -8.28 22.16 -11.50
CA LYS A 124 -8.34 22.94 -12.74
C LYS A 124 -6.92 23.30 -13.16
N ASP A 125 -6.56 22.99 -14.39
CA ASP A 125 -5.34 23.50 -15.01
C ASP A 125 -5.44 25.03 -15.27
N ALA A 126 -4.36 25.63 -15.77
CA ALA A 126 -4.34 27.07 -16.10
C ALA A 126 -5.39 27.45 -17.17
N SER A 127 -5.86 26.48 -17.96
CA SER A 127 -6.88 26.65 -19.00
C SER A 127 -8.30 26.42 -18.48
N GLY A 128 -8.47 26.07 -17.20
CA GLY A 128 -9.75 25.76 -16.59
C GLY A 128 -10.25 24.33 -16.82
N ASN A 129 -9.47 23.46 -17.47
CA ASN A 129 -9.81 22.06 -17.70
C ASN A 129 -9.58 21.24 -16.43
N HIS A 130 -10.47 20.28 -16.16
CA HIS A 130 -10.32 19.37 -15.04
C HIS A 130 -9.27 18.30 -15.36
N ILE A 131 -8.14 18.35 -14.66
CA ILE A 131 -7.09 17.34 -14.70
C ILE A 131 -7.11 16.53 -13.40
N LEU A 132 -6.91 15.23 -13.50
CA LEU A 132 -6.81 14.36 -12.32
C LEU A 132 -5.44 14.56 -11.66
N LYS A 133 -5.39 15.15 -10.46
CA LYS A 133 -4.11 15.40 -9.76
C LYS A 133 -3.77 14.32 -8.76
N ALA A 134 -4.79 13.81 -8.06
CA ALA A 134 -4.59 12.82 -7.02
C ALA A 134 -5.70 11.77 -6.96
N VAL A 135 -5.32 10.57 -6.53
CA VAL A 135 -6.21 9.43 -6.31
C VAL A 135 -5.91 8.83 -4.95
N ARG A 136 -6.97 8.53 -4.19
CA ARG A 136 -6.88 7.88 -2.88
C ARG A 136 -7.61 6.55 -2.93
N ILE A 137 -6.96 5.48 -2.47
CA ILE A 137 -7.47 4.10 -2.55
C ILE A 137 -7.63 3.53 -1.14
N TYR A 138 -8.80 2.96 -0.88
CA TYR A 138 -9.21 2.47 0.43
C TYR A 138 -9.86 1.09 0.36
N PRO A 139 -9.72 0.25 1.40
CA PRO A 139 -10.44 -1.01 1.48
C PRO A 139 -11.96 -0.75 1.55
N LYS A 140 -12.76 -1.51 0.78
CA LYS A 140 -14.21 -1.44 0.87
C LYS A 140 -14.68 -2.28 2.06
N GLY A 141 -14.79 -1.65 3.23
CA GLY A 141 -15.33 -2.34 4.40
C GLY A 141 -15.18 -1.55 5.68
N GLY A 142 -16.29 -1.01 6.18
CA GLY A 142 -16.44 -0.49 7.54
C GLY A 142 -17.08 0.90 7.59
N PRO A 143 -18.21 1.09 8.30
CA PRO A 143 -18.84 2.40 8.46
C PRO A 143 -17.90 3.45 9.10
N ASP A 144 -16.95 3.00 9.93
CA ASP A 144 -15.92 3.86 10.54
C ASP A 144 -14.95 4.49 9.53
N HIS A 145 -14.80 3.88 8.35
CA HIS A 145 -13.88 4.38 7.34
C HIS A 145 -14.49 5.53 6.53
N GLN A 146 -15.79 5.49 6.24
CA GLN A 146 -16.48 6.55 5.48
C GLN A 146 -16.43 7.92 6.17
N GLU A 147 -16.71 7.99 7.48
CA GLU A 147 -16.64 9.27 8.21
C GLU A 147 -15.21 9.81 8.28
N ARG A 148 -14.21 8.93 8.39
CA ARG A 148 -12.79 9.30 8.38
C ARG A 148 -12.35 9.86 7.03
N TYR A 149 -12.93 9.38 5.93
CA TYR A 149 -12.61 9.86 4.58
C TYR A 149 -13.22 11.22 4.25
N VAL A 150 -14.45 11.49 4.70
CA VAL A 150 -15.07 12.81 4.52
C VAL A 150 -14.30 13.88 5.31
N SER A 151 -13.96 13.59 6.57
CA SER A 151 -13.18 14.50 7.43
C SER A 151 -11.79 14.82 6.88
N LEU A 152 -11.09 13.85 6.26
CA LEU A 152 -9.77 14.09 5.70
C LEU A 152 -9.82 14.96 4.44
N ASN A 153 -10.83 14.78 3.58
CA ASN A 153 -10.98 15.59 2.37
C ASN A 153 -11.21 17.06 2.70
N ASP A 154 -12.04 17.36 3.71
CA ASP A 154 -12.32 18.75 4.10
C ASP A 154 -11.07 19.47 4.63
N HIS A 155 -10.26 18.79 5.45
CA HIS A 155 -9.01 19.36 5.96
C HIS A 155 -7.93 19.55 4.89
N LEU A 156 -7.88 18.67 3.89
CA LEU A 156 -6.88 18.75 2.83
C LEU A 156 -7.28 19.75 1.74
N LEU A 157 -8.55 19.82 1.36
CA LEU A 157 -9.07 20.86 0.47
C LEU A 157 -8.86 22.27 1.07
N ALA A 158 -8.90 22.40 2.39
CA ALA A 158 -8.58 23.65 3.09
C ALA A 158 -7.07 23.98 3.10
N GLY A 159 -6.19 22.98 3.10
CA GLY A 159 -4.73 23.15 3.18
C GLY A 159 -4.01 23.34 1.84
N PHE A 160 -4.62 23.01 0.70
CA PHE A 160 -3.95 23.02 -0.61
C PHE A 160 -3.88 24.38 -1.32
N LYS A 161 -4.34 25.47 -0.70
CA LYS A 161 -4.30 26.82 -1.32
C LYS A 161 -2.92 27.51 -1.30
N SER A 162 -1.86 26.93 -0.75
CA SER A 162 -0.53 27.55 -0.81
C SER A 162 0.61 26.54 -0.94
N SER A 163 1.21 26.53 -2.14
CA SER A 163 2.59 26.14 -2.50
C SER A 163 3.15 24.76 -2.09
N GLY A 164 3.44 23.93 -3.10
CA GLY A 164 4.55 22.96 -3.11
C GLY A 164 4.49 21.75 -2.15
N PRO A 165 5.31 20.70 -2.37
CA PRO A 165 5.42 19.57 -1.46
C PRO A 165 6.29 19.96 -0.26
N ALA A 166 5.75 20.76 0.66
CA ALA A 166 6.36 20.97 1.96
C ALA A 166 5.72 20.01 2.97
N PHE A 167 6.53 19.15 3.58
CA PHE A 167 6.15 18.45 4.81
C PHE A 167 5.89 19.53 5.86
N LEU A 168 4.63 19.73 6.25
CA LEU A 168 4.29 20.62 7.36
C LEU A 168 5.01 20.12 8.61
N THR A 169 5.86 20.97 9.16
CA THR A 169 6.59 20.64 10.39
C THR A 169 5.60 20.57 11.55
N SER A 170 5.93 19.79 12.58
CA SER A 170 5.13 19.66 13.81
C SER A 170 4.86 21.02 14.50
N GLN A 171 5.69 22.03 14.22
CA GLN A 171 5.54 23.39 14.69
C GLN A 171 4.43 24.15 13.93
N GLU A 172 4.36 24.03 12.61
CA GLU A 172 3.31 24.66 11.79
C GLU A 172 1.92 24.10 12.10
N VAL A 173 1.83 22.79 12.35
CA VAL A 173 0.57 22.15 12.80
C VAL A 173 0.15 22.67 14.19
N GLY A 174 1.12 22.91 15.09
CA GLY A 174 0.88 23.50 16.40
C GLY A 174 0.37 24.95 16.32
N ASP A 175 0.93 25.75 15.41
CA ASP A 175 0.56 27.15 15.24
C ASP A 175 -0.76 27.35 14.50
N MET A 176 -1.17 26.39 13.66
CA MET A 176 -2.52 26.34 13.10
C MET A 176 -3.56 26.03 14.17
N LEU A 177 -3.32 25.01 15.00
CA LEU A 177 -4.24 24.64 16.09
C LEU A 177 -4.46 25.78 17.10
N LYS A 178 -3.41 26.55 17.42
CA LYS A 178 -3.53 27.72 18.30
C LYS A 178 -4.37 28.85 17.69
N ARG A 179 -4.30 29.04 16.37
CA ARG A 179 -5.11 30.06 15.67
C ARG A 179 -6.59 29.70 15.66
N ASP A 180 -6.93 28.43 15.43
CA ASP A 180 -8.32 27.98 15.45
C ASP A 180 -8.92 28.03 16.87
N GLU A 181 -8.12 27.74 17.89
CA GLU A 181 -8.53 27.88 19.30
C GLU A 181 -8.80 29.35 19.67
N GLN A 182 -7.98 30.29 19.20
CA GLN A 182 -8.20 31.74 19.38
C GLN A 182 -9.41 32.28 18.61
N ALA A 183 -9.63 31.81 17.36
CA ALA A 183 -10.79 32.20 16.56
C ALA A 183 -12.12 31.69 17.16
N SER A 184 -12.09 30.52 17.78
CA SER A 184 -13.26 29.95 18.46
C SER A 184 -13.63 30.74 19.72
N LEU A 185 -12.64 31.26 20.46
CA LEU A 185 -12.84 32.05 21.68
C LEU A 185 -13.34 33.48 21.39
N SER A 186 -12.93 34.09 20.27
CA SER A 186 -13.36 35.44 19.91
C SER A 186 -14.84 35.51 19.51
N HIS A 187 -15.36 34.49 18.81
CA HIS A 187 -16.78 34.40 18.45
C HIS A 187 -17.71 34.26 19.67
N VAL A 188 -17.29 33.50 20.69
CA VAL A 188 -18.08 33.32 21.94
C VAL A 188 -18.14 34.61 22.77
N SER A 189 -17.10 35.45 22.71
CA SER A 189 -17.08 36.75 23.41
C SER A 189 -17.99 37.79 22.74
N GLN A 190 -18.06 37.81 21.41
CA GLN A 190 -18.93 38.74 20.67
C GLN A 190 -20.43 38.42 20.83
N GLU A 191 -20.79 37.14 20.92
CA GLU A 191 -22.19 36.72 21.06
C GLU A 191 -22.77 37.09 22.45
N ASN A 192 -21.95 37.04 23.49
CA ASN A 192 -22.34 37.45 24.84
C ASN A 192 -22.49 38.97 25.01
N SER A 193 -21.80 39.78 24.20
CA SER A 193 -21.91 41.24 24.24
C SER A 193 -23.25 41.73 23.65
N LYS A 194 -23.76 41.08 22.60
CA LYS A 194 -25.04 41.48 21.96
C LYS A 194 -26.27 41.18 22.82
N ARG A 195 -26.22 40.19 23.72
CA ARG A 195 -27.36 39.85 24.61
C ARG A 195 -27.56 40.83 25.77
N LYS A 196 -26.61 41.71 26.07
CA LYS A 196 -26.69 42.63 27.23
C LYS A 196 -27.53 43.90 26.98
N ASN A 197 -27.90 44.19 25.72
CA ASN A 197 -28.63 45.41 25.34
C ASN A 197 -30.11 45.21 24.94
N GLY A 198 -30.63 43.98 24.95
CA GLY A 198 -32.03 43.70 24.62
C GLY A 198 -32.87 43.42 25.86
N LYS A 199 -33.23 44.46 26.63
CA LYS A 199 -34.15 44.37 27.76
C LYS A 199 -35.54 44.79 27.31
N GLU A 200 -36.27 43.92 26.61
CA GLU A 200 -37.71 44.09 26.41
C GLU A 200 -38.47 42.79 26.67
N MET A 201 -39.61 42.99 27.30
CA MET A 201 -40.45 42.02 27.98
C MET A 201 -41.20 41.13 26.99
N GLY A 202 -41.24 39.83 27.28
CA GLY A 202 -42.14 38.91 26.62
C GLY A 202 -42.09 37.55 27.32
N ASN A 203 -43.19 37.17 27.97
CA ASN A 203 -43.36 35.88 28.65
C ASN A 203 -43.07 34.72 27.70
N THR A 204 -41.87 34.13 27.79
CA THR A 204 -41.52 32.89 27.08
C THR A 204 -41.70 31.67 27.99
N PRO A 205 -42.55 30.70 27.62
CA PRO A 205 -42.56 29.39 28.24
C PRO A 205 -41.34 28.61 27.72
N GLY A 206 -40.35 28.33 28.57
CA GLY A 206 -39.19 27.58 28.06
C GLY A 206 -38.01 27.34 29.00
N SER A 207 -38.13 27.54 30.32
CA SER A 207 -36.98 27.41 31.24
C SER A 207 -36.35 25.99 31.27
N ARG A 208 -37.09 24.94 30.88
CA ARG A 208 -36.55 23.57 30.72
C ARG A 208 -35.57 23.46 29.53
N SER A 209 -35.77 24.22 28.45
CA SER A 209 -34.93 24.19 27.25
C SER A 209 -33.49 24.63 27.51
N LEU A 210 -33.27 25.57 28.44
CA LEU A 210 -31.93 26.10 28.73
C LEU A 210 -31.08 25.13 29.56
N ILE A 211 -31.71 24.35 30.44
CA ILE A 211 -31.02 23.34 31.26
C ILE A 211 -30.57 22.17 30.37
N ASP A 212 -31.44 21.71 29.47
CA ASP A 212 -31.12 20.63 28.53
C ASP A 212 -30.02 21.04 27.54
N GLU A 213 -30.03 22.28 27.06
CA GLU A 213 -28.98 22.81 26.20
C GLU A 213 -27.63 22.93 26.94
N ALA A 214 -27.64 23.41 28.19
CA ALA A 214 -26.44 23.46 29.03
C ALA A 214 -25.88 22.06 29.30
N LEU A 215 -26.73 21.09 29.60
CA LEU A 215 -26.35 19.70 29.82
C LEU A 215 -25.76 19.05 28.56
N TYR A 216 -26.36 19.31 27.39
CA TYR A 216 -25.83 18.85 26.11
C TYR A 216 -24.45 19.44 25.81
N ARG A 217 -24.28 20.76 26.01
CA ARG A 217 -22.98 21.43 25.84
C ARG A 217 -21.92 20.88 26.80
N ALA A 218 -22.28 20.62 28.06
CA ALA A 218 -21.37 20.02 29.05
C ALA A 218 -20.91 18.61 28.63
N LYS A 219 -21.84 17.75 28.20
CA LYS A 219 -21.52 16.40 27.69
C LYS A 219 -20.62 16.45 26.45
N LYS A 220 -20.90 17.38 25.52
CA LYS A 220 -20.07 17.57 24.31
C LYS A 220 -18.66 18.01 24.67
N MET A 221 -18.50 18.96 25.59
CA MET A 221 -17.17 19.38 26.08
C MET A 221 -16.43 18.25 26.79
N GLN A 222 -17.11 17.42 27.58
CA GLN A 222 -16.49 16.27 28.24
C GLN A 222 -15.96 15.26 27.21
N LYS A 223 -16.77 14.89 26.21
CA LYS A 223 -16.36 13.99 25.13
C LYS A 223 -15.16 14.54 24.33
N PHE A 224 -15.13 15.86 24.11
CA PHE A 224 -13.99 16.52 23.45
C PHE A 224 -12.71 16.45 24.31
N LYS A 225 -12.81 16.69 25.62
CA LYS A 225 -11.67 16.54 26.55
C LYS A 225 -11.12 15.11 26.56
N GLU A 226 -12.00 14.11 26.59
CA GLU A 226 -11.61 12.69 26.53
C GLU A 226 -10.92 12.35 25.21
N LEU A 227 -11.44 12.85 24.08
CA LEU A 227 -10.83 12.63 22.77
C LEU A 227 -9.44 13.28 22.70
N LYS A 228 -9.30 14.53 23.16
CA LYS A 228 -8.01 15.25 23.21
C LYS A 228 -7.00 14.50 24.09
N ALA A 229 -7.43 13.96 25.23
CA ALA A 229 -6.58 13.16 26.12
C ALA A 229 -6.13 11.84 25.45
N LYS A 230 -7.04 11.15 24.75
CA LYS A 230 -6.70 9.93 23.99
C LYS A 230 -5.70 10.21 22.88
N THR A 231 -5.89 11.28 22.11
CA THR A 231 -4.97 11.68 21.03
C THR A 231 -3.59 12.06 21.58
N MET A 232 -3.52 12.78 22.70
CA MET A 232 -2.24 13.09 23.34
C MET A 232 -1.52 11.82 23.83
N ASN A 233 -2.23 10.89 24.46
CA ASN A 233 -1.63 9.62 24.90
C ASN A 233 -1.11 8.79 23.72
N GLN A 234 -1.88 8.69 22.63
CA GLN A 234 -1.42 8.01 21.41
C GLN A 234 -0.17 8.66 20.81
N LYS A 235 -0.10 9.99 20.78
CA LYS A 235 1.08 10.72 20.31
C LYS A 235 2.29 10.42 21.19
N THR A 236 2.15 10.49 22.51
CA THR A 236 3.23 10.17 23.45
C THR A 236 3.70 8.72 23.32
N GLN A 237 2.80 7.76 23.12
CA GLN A 237 3.16 6.36 22.88
C GLN A 237 3.95 6.17 21.58
N TYR A 238 3.56 6.86 20.51
CA TYR A 238 4.27 6.80 19.23
C TYR A 238 5.68 7.40 19.34
N GLU A 239 5.80 8.57 19.97
CA GLU A 239 7.10 9.22 20.21
C GLU A 239 8.01 8.34 21.08
N THR A 240 7.46 7.72 22.13
CA THR A 240 8.20 6.80 23.01
C THR A 240 8.71 5.57 22.25
N ARG A 241 7.86 4.95 21.41
CA ARG A 241 8.25 3.79 20.59
C ARG A 241 9.34 4.14 19.58
N THR A 242 9.22 5.29 18.93
CA THR A 242 10.21 5.75 17.95
C THR A 242 11.55 6.05 18.62
N ALA A 243 11.54 6.68 19.80
CA ALA A 243 12.75 6.93 20.58
C ALA A 243 13.44 5.62 21.03
N LEU A 244 12.66 4.61 21.43
CA LEU A 244 13.17 3.30 21.81
C LEU A 244 13.81 2.57 20.62
N GLN A 245 13.15 2.56 19.46
CA GLN A 245 13.70 1.97 18.23
C GLN A 245 15.03 2.64 17.82
N LEU A 246 15.08 3.98 17.87
CA LEU A 246 16.31 4.72 17.56
C LEU A 246 17.44 4.41 18.55
N GLN A 247 17.11 4.19 19.83
CA GLN A 247 18.08 3.78 20.84
C GLN A 247 18.59 2.35 20.60
N GLU A 248 17.71 1.41 20.24
CA GLU A 248 18.07 0.05 19.87
C GLU A 248 18.99 0.03 18.64
N GLU A 249 18.67 0.77 17.57
CA GLU A 249 19.51 0.90 16.38
C GLU A 249 20.90 1.47 16.70
N LYS A 250 20.97 2.53 17.51
CA LYS A 250 22.25 3.09 17.97
C LYS A 250 23.08 2.06 18.73
N SER A 251 22.45 1.28 19.60
CA SER A 251 23.15 0.22 20.35
C SER A 251 23.63 -0.91 19.44
N ALA A 252 22.87 -1.27 18.40
CA ALA A 252 23.26 -2.27 17.42
C ALA A 252 24.47 -1.81 16.59
N LEU A 253 24.47 -0.56 16.12
CA LEU A 253 25.59 0.02 15.39
C LEU A 253 26.86 0.09 16.24
N GLN A 254 26.74 0.44 17.53
CA GLN A 254 27.89 0.43 18.45
C GLN A 254 28.50 -0.96 18.61
N ARG A 255 27.67 -2.01 18.68
CA ARG A 255 28.15 -3.41 18.73
C ARG A 255 28.87 -3.81 17.44
N ILE A 256 28.33 -3.45 16.28
CA ILE A 256 28.97 -3.72 14.98
C ILE A 256 30.32 -3.00 14.88
N ALA A 257 30.38 -1.72 15.28
CA ALA A 257 31.63 -0.96 15.27
C ALA A 257 32.68 -1.54 16.22
N PHE A 258 32.27 -2.04 17.39
CA PHE A 258 33.14 -2.72 18.33
C PHE A 258 33.73 -4.02 17.75
N GLU A 259 32.90 -4.88 17.15
CA GLU A 259 33.37 -6.12 16.52
C GLU A 259 34.30 -5.85 15.34
N TYR A 260 34.02 -4.83 14.54
CA TYR A 260 34.91 -4.41 13.45
C TYR A 260 36.30 -4.01 13.97
N LYS A 261 36.36 -3.17 15.01
CA LYS A 261 37.62 -2.77 15.65
C LYS A 261 38.37 -3.96 16.25
N ARG A 262 37.64 -4.93 16.82
CA ARG A 262 38.22 -6.19 17.31
C ARG A 262 38.85 -6.99 16.17
N GLN A 263 38.17 -7.15 15.04
CA GLN A 263 38.71 -7.85 13.87
C GLN A 263 39.98 -7.19 13.32
N GLU A 264 40.02 -5.85 13.25
CA GLU A 264 41.24 -5.13 12.84
C GLU A 264 42.42 -5.39 13.78
N SER A 265 42.17 -5.39 15.11
CA SER A 265 43.22 -5.70 16.09
C SER A 265 43.78 -7.14 15.97
N LEU A 266 42.92 -8.10 15.60
CA LEU A 266 43.32 -9.49 15.35
C LEU A 266 44.16 -9.60 14.07
N LYS A 267 43.75 -8.94 12.99
CA LYS A 267 44.52 -8.89 11.74
C LYS A 267 45.90 -8.25 11.96
N ALA A 268 45.97 -7.16 12.72
CA ALA A 268 47.24 -6.50 13.05
C ALA A 268 48.17 -7.36 13.92
N SER A 269 47.61 -8.22 14.78
CA SER A 269 48.39 -9.18 15.57
C SER A 269 48.90 -10.35 14.72
N LEU A 270 48.05 -10.89 13.83
CA LEU A 270 48.43 -11.95 12.89
C LEU A 270 49.54 -11.49 11.94
N SER A 271 49.43 -10.27 11.40
CA SER A 271 50.46 -9.70 10.52
C SER A 271 51.80 -9.51 11.21
N ARG A 272 51.84 -9.28 12.53
CA ARG A 272 53.09 -9.16 13.28
C ARG A 272 53.77 -10.52 13.51
N ASN A 273 52.98 -11.57 13.76
CA ASN A 273 53.51 -12.92 13.98
C ASN A 273 54.08 -13.56 12.71
N MET A 274 53.58 -13.18 11.52
CA MET A 274 54.06 -13.71 10.23
C MET A 274 55.38 -13.07 9.74
N SER A 275 55.81 -11.96 10.36
CA SER A 275 57.03 -11.24 9.98
C SER A 275 58.28 -11.67 10.78
N HIS A 276 58.14 -12.65 11.67
CA HIS A 276 59.22 -13.24 12.47
C HIS A 276 59.52 -14.66 11.97
#